data_AF-A0A0X3PNX9-F1
#
_entry.id   AF-A0A0X3PNX9-F1
#
_cell.length_a   1.000
_cell.length_b   1.000
_cell.length_c   1.000
_cell.angle_alpha   90.00
_cell.angle_beta   90.00
_cell.angle_gamma   90.00
#
_symmetry.space_group_name_H-M   'P 1'
#
loop_
_entity.id
_entity.type
_entity.pdbx_description
1 polymer ?
#
loop_
_entity_poly.entity_id
_entity_poly.type
_entity_poly.pdbx_seq_one_letter_code
_entity_poly.pdbx_strand_id
1 'polypeptide(L)'
;MVVDLERRLAEVSAQLAATSKEYELTKFALSEEKERCETLSQQLAASSAKFKEAQKEAVSDVQQRAAVEIAGLKTSLAEHQKYAEKLSAHMEALKSSLGARVRELETQLANSLTSTEQQQQRATESPTEKAQNAALCANCAKAVEGGQFKDAGTITREIQSSSPRLQEMRPLTIPLEEVLLGESSPQSPSFSSSGLWNTKQSEEEMANLRSTVNRLAAELSNSRRQLSITNDLLRDSEAAVERLNEQAKVLKEEIRRHERNSERDSQLGSGFLSPISSPQSSRSGTNESRPDQSTIPHSSDFGNFSSSVTRNEYLKNIFVKFFELPNNATAEREALVPVLATLLALSPHEREVLHHVAQTGSFFSGTTTPQTWSSYLPSWAGLS
;
A
#
# COMPACT_ATOMS: atom_id res chain seq x y z
N MET A 1 -12.78 85.56 -15.93
CA MET A 1 -11.65 84.95 -16.67
C MET A 1 -10.40 84.80 -15.82
N VAL A 2 -9.71 85.87 -15.38
CA VAL A 2 -8.50 85.75 -14.53
C VAL A 2 -8.81 85.06 -13.19
N VAL A 3 -9.84 85.52 -12.48
CA VAL A 3 -10.28 84.93 -11.19
C VAL A 3 -10.69 83.46 -11.33
N ASP A 4 -11.32 83.07 -12.45
CA ASP A 4 -11.70 81.68 -12.71
C ASP A 4 -10.49 80.77 -12.93
N LEU A 5 -9.45 81.31 -13.60
CA LEU A 5 -8.18 80.61 -13.80
C LEU A 5 -7.42 80.47 -12.48
N GLU A 6 -7.41 81.50 -11.65
CA GLU A 6 -6.81 81.44 -10.30
C GLU A 6 -7.51 80.40 -9.43
N ARG A 7 -8.85 80.34 -9.45
CA ARG A 7 -9.61 79.32 -8.72
C ARG A 7 -9.29 77.91 -9.21
N ARG A 8 -9.22 77.70 -10.53
CA ARG A 8 -8.86 76.40 -11.12
C ARG A 8 -7.42 76.00 -10.80
N LEU A 9 -6.49 76.95 -10.82
CA LEU A 9 -5.09 76.70 -10.44
C LEU A 9 -4.99 76.30 -8.96
N ALA A 10 -5.71 77.00 -8.08
CA ALA A 10 -5.78 76.65 -6.67
C ALA A 10 -6.38 75.25 -6.46
N GLU A 11 -7.46 74.92 -7.16
CA GLU A 11 -8.10 73.60 -7.12
C GLU A 11 -7.17 72.48 -7.59
N VAL A 12 -6.50 72.65 -8.73
CA VAL A 12 -5.53 71.67 -9.24
C VAL A 12 -4.32 71.56 -8.30
N SER A 13 -3.86 72.66 -7.71
CA SER A 13 -2.75 72.62 -6.76
C SER A 13 -3.11 71.87 -5.47
N ALA A 14 -4.34 72.02 -4.98
CA ALA A 14 -4.85 71.30 -3.82
C ALA A 14 -5.04 69.82 -4.13
N GLN A 15 -5.56 69.48 -5.31
CA GLN A 15 -5.67 68.10 -5.78
C GLN A 15 -4.29 67.44 -5.90
N LEU A 16 -3.31 68.13 -6.48
CA LEU A 16 -1.94 67.62 -6.61
C LEU A 16 -1.31 67.36 -5.23
N ALA A 17 -1.51 68.28 -4.27
CA ALA A 17 -1.03 68.11 -2.91
C ALA A 17 -1.69 66.92 -2.19
N ALA A 18 -3.01 66.73 -2.37
CA ALA A 18 -3.73 65.60 -1.82
C ALA A 18 -3.24 64.27 -2.43
N THR A 19 -3.12 64.17 -3.75
CA THR A 19 -2.63 62.97 -4.43
C THR A 19 -1.18 62.65 -4.07
N SER A 20 -0.34 63.67 -3.87
CA SER A 20 1.05 63.49 -3.43
C SER A 20 1.13 62.89 -2.02
N LYS A 21 0.25 63.34 -1.11
CA LYS A 21 0.15 62.79 0.24
C LYS A 21 -0.34 61.33 0.23
N GLU A 22 -1.36 61.02 -0.57
CA GLU A 22 -1.86 59.66 -0.74
C GLU A 22 -0.79 58.72 -1.34
N TYR A 23 0.00 59.22 -2.29
CA TYR A 23 1.13 58.49 -2.85
C TYR A 23 2.18 58.14 -1.79
N GLU A 24 2.60 59.09 -0.94
CA GLU A 24 3.59 58.79 0.09
C GLU A 24 3.04 57.83 1.18
N LEU A 25 1.75 57.92 1.52
CA LEU A 25 1.12 56.97 2.44
C LEU A 25 1.08 55.55 1.87
N THR A 26 0.68 55.39 0.61
CA THR A 26 0.64 54.08 -0.05
C THR A 26 2.03 53.49 -0.26
N LYS A 27 3.02 54.32 -0.56
CA LYS A 27 4.42 53.91 -0.64
C LYS A 27 4.97 53.43 0.70
N PHE A 28 4.62 54.08 1.81
CA PHE A 28 4.96 53.61 3.15
C PHE A 28 4.30 52.26 3.46
N ALA A 29 2.99 52.12 3.22
CA ALA A 29 2.27 50.86 3.41
C ALA A 29 2.85 49.71 2.58
N LEU A 30 3.21 49.98 1.31
CA LEU A 30 3.87 49.00 0.44
C LEU A 30 5.24 48.58 0.98
N SER A 31 6.02 49.52 1.53
CA SER A 31 7.33 49.20 2.12
C SER A 31 7.21 48.31 3.35
N GLU A 32 6.17 48.53 4.17
CA GLU A 32 5.89 47.72 5.36
C GLU A 32 5.44 46.30 4.99
N GLU A 33 4.55 46.17 4.01
CA GLU A 33 4.15 44.84 3.49
C GLU A 33 5.31 44.10 2.83
N LYS A 34 6.19 44.81 2.12
CA LYS A 34 7.40 44.20 1.57
C LYS A 34 8.29 43.62 2.67
N GLU A 35 8.50 44.35 3.76
CA GLU A 35 9.26 43.87 4.92
C GLU A 35 8.58 42.66 5.59
N ARG A 36 7.24 42.68 5.72
CA ARG A 36 6.47 41.52 6.19
C ARG A 36 6.64 40.29 5.30
N CYS A 37 6.58 40.46 3.98
CA CYS A 37 6.82 39.35 3.04
C CYS A 37 8.25 38.82 3.14
N GLU A 38 9.25 39.70 3.26
CA GLU A 38 10.65 39.29 3.42
C GLU A 38 10.88 38.51 4.71
N THR A 39 10.31 38.97 5.84
CA THR A 39 10.41 38.26 7.12
C THR A 39 9.71 36.90 7.09
N LEU A 40 8.52 36.79 6.51
CA LEU A 40 7.83 35.50 6.34
C LEU A 40 8.62 34.56 5.42
N SER A 41 9.19 35.07 4.33
CA SER A 41 10.04 34.28 3.43
C SER A 41 11.28 33.75 4.15
N GLN A 42 11.93 34.57 4.97
CA GLN A 42 13.09 34.16 5.78
C GLN A 42 12.69 33.10 6.82
N GLN A 43 11.53 33.27 7.48
CA GLN A 43 11.01 32.28 8.43
C GLN A 43 10.71 30.94 7.75
N LEU A 44 10.10 30.96 6.57
CA LEU A 44 9.84 29.75 5.79
C LEU A 44 11.13 29.06 5.33
N ALA A 45 12.13 29.83 4.91
CA ALA A 45 13.45 29.29 4.56
C ALA A 45 14.13 28.64 5.78
N ALA A 46 14.08 29.30 6.94
CA ALA A 46 14.65 28.77 8.18
C ALA A 46 13.92 27.52 8.67
N SER A 47 12.58 27.48 8.60
CA SER A 47 11.81 26.29 8.99
C SER A 47 12.06 25.12 8.04
N SER A 48 12.15 25.39 6.73
CA SER A 48 12.51 24.38 5.73
C SER A 48 13.91 23.81 5.96
N ALA A 49 14.89 24.65 6.26
CA ALA A 49 16.26 24.21 6.57
C ALA A 49 16.30 23.33 7.83
N LYS A 50 15.60 23.72 8.90
CA LYS A 50 15.48 22.92 10.12
C LYS A 50 14.84 21.56 9.87
N PHE A 51 13.77 21.52 9.07
CA PHE A 51 13.11 20.27 8.71
C PHE A 51 14.03 19.34 7.91
N LYS A 52 14.78 19.88 6.94
CA LYS A 52 15.75 19.10 6.16
C LYS A 52 16.86 18.51 7.02
N GLU A 53 17.38 19.28 7.98
CA GLU A 53 18.42 18.77 8.88
C GLU A 53 17.87 17.69 9.81
N ALA A 54 16.70 17.91 10.42
CA ALA A 54 16.03 16.90 11.25
C ALA A 54 15.70 15.62 10.46
N GLN A 55 15.30 15.76 9.20
CA GLN A 55 15.07 14.62 8.31
C GLN A 55 16.36 13.83 8.06
N LYS A 56 17.47 14.53 7.78
CA LYS A 56 18.78 13.89 7.54
C LYS A 56 19.26 13.15 8.79
N GLU A 57 19.13 13.77 9.96
CA GLU A 57 19.48 13.16 11.25
C GLU A 57 18.63 11.92 11.52
N ALA A 58 17.30 12.01 11.40
CA ALA A 58 16.40 10.88 11.61
C ALA A 58 16.68 9.72 10.64
N VAL A 59 16.99 10.00 9.38
CA VAL A 59 17.36 8.97 8.40
C VAL A 59 18.67 8.29 8.77
N SER A 60 19.69 9.06 9.17
CA SER A 60 20.97 8.51 9.63
C SER A 60 20.79 7.62 10.85
N ASP A 61 19.98 8.05 11.81
CA ASP A 61 19.65 7.32 13.03
C ASP A 61 18.99 5.96 12.75
N VAL A 62 17.97 5.96 11.87
CA VAL A 62 17.26 4.74 11.49
C VAL A 62 18.19 3.80 10.71
N GLN A 63 19.02 4.34 9.81
CA GLN A 63 20.01 3.55 9.08
C GLN A 63 21.02 2.89 10.02
N GLN A 64 21.51 3.63 11.02
CA GLN A 64 22.45 3.09 12.00
C GLN A 64 21.81 2.01 12.87
N ARG A 65 20.58 2.23 13.37
CA ARG A 65 19.84 1.21 14.14
C ARG A 65 19.60 -0.06 13.33
N ALA A 66 19.15 0.08 12.08
CA ALA A 66 18.95 -1.05 11.19
C ALA A 66 20.27 -1.81 10.92
N ALA A 67 21.39 -1.09 10.73
CA ALA A 67 22.69 -1.72 10.53
C ALA A 67 23.14 -2.55 11.74
N VAL A 68 22.90 -2.05 12.96
CA VAL A 68 23.21 -2.77 14.21
C VAL A 68 22.34 -4.01 14.36
N GLU A 69 21.03 -3.92 14.11
CA GLU A 69 20.13 -5.07 14.16
C GLU A 69 20.49 -6.13 13.12
N ILE A 70 20.78 -5.74 11.88
CA ILE A 70 21.22 -6.66 10.83
C ILE A 70 22.52 -7.36 11.23
N ALA A 71 23.47 -6.63 11.82
CA ALA A 71 24.72 -7.23 12.30
C ALA A 71 24.44 -8.26 13.41
N GLY A 72 23.56 -7.95 14.37
CA GLY A 72 23.17 -8.86 15.44
C GLY A 72 22.43 -10.12 14.94
N LEU A 73 21.54 -9.96 13.96
CA LEU A 73 20.87 -11.10 13.33
C LEU A 73 21.84 -11.98 12.54
N LYS A 74 22.84 -11.39 11.87
CA LYS A 74 23.89 -12.16 11.18
C LYS A 74 24.75 -12.97 12.15
N THR A 75 25.11 -12.41 13.31
CA THR A 75 25.88 -13.17 14.31
C THR A 75 25.05 -14.30 14.89
N SER A 76 23.78 -14.07 15.23
CA SER A 76 22.88 -15.13 15.71
C SER A 76 22.65 -16.22 14.65
N LEU A 77 22.51 -15.84 13.38
CA LEU A 77 22.40 -16.80 12.28
C LEU A 77 23.65 -17.68 12.17
N ALA A 78 24.85 -17.09 12.26
CA ALA A 78 26.10 -17.84 12.24
C ALA A 78 26.24 -18.80 13.43
N GLU A 79 25.79 -18.38 14.62
CA GLU A 79 25.73 -19.27 15.80
C GLU A 79 24.78 -20.44 15.57
N HIS A 80 23.56 -20.19 15.09
CA HIS A 80 22.59 -21.24 14.78
C HIS A 80 23.10 -22.21 13.70
N GLN A 81 23.79 -21.71 12.67
CA GLN A 81 24.45 -22.55 11.66
C GLN A 81 25.50 -23.46 12.30
N LYS A 82 26.36 -22.94 13.17
CA LYS A 82 27.35 -23.74 13.90
C LYS A 82 26.71 -24.81 14.79
N TYR A 83 25.59 -24.49 15.46
CA TYR A 83 24.85 -25.48 16.23
C TYR A 83 24.23 -26.58 15.36
N ALA A 84 23.67 -26.22 14.20
CA ALA A 84 23.12 -27.18 13.25
C ALA A 84 24.22 -28.11 12.68
N GLU A 85 25.38 -27.56 12.32
CA GLU A 85 26.55 -28.34 11.90
C GLU A 85 26.98 -29.32 13.01
N LYS A 86 27.10 -28.85 14.25
CA LYS A 86 27.44 -29.70 15.40
C LYS A 86 26.43 -30.84 15.61
N LEU A 87 25.14 -30.55 15.51
CA LEU A 87 24.09 -31.56 15.64
C LEU A 87 24.15 -32.58 14.50
N SER A 88 24.38 -32.13 13.26
CA SER A 88 24.53 -33.01 12.10
C SER A 88 25.75 -33.93 12.22
N ALA A 89 26.87 -33.41 12.72
CA ALA A 89 28.08 -34.20 12.97
C ALA A 89 27.84 -35.28 14.03
N HIS A 90 27.08 -34.95 15.08
CA HIS A 90 26.69 -35.91 16.11
C HIS A 90 25.76 -37.01 15.55
N MET A 91 24.79 -36.65 14.69
CA MET A 91 23.92 -37.63 14.03
C MET A 91 24.71 -38.60 13.15
N GLU A 92 25.65 -38.12 12.34
CA GLU A 92 26.49 -38.98 11.49
C GLU A 92 27.46 -39.83 12.30
N ALA A 93 28.00 -39.31 13.41
CA ALA A 93 28.83 -40.10 14.33
C ALA A 93 28.04 -41.26 14.95
N LEU A 94 26.81 -41.00 15.42
CA LEU A 94 25.91 -42.05 15.93
C LEU A 94 25.55 -43.08 14.86
N LYS A 95 25.20 -42.61 13.66
CA LYS A 95 24.87 -43.49 12.53
C LYS A 95 26.04 -44.37 12.12
N SER A 96 27.25 -43.83 12.09
CA SER A 96 28.48 -44.59 11.82
C SER A 96 28.76 -45.63 12.91
N SER A 97 28.61 -45.25 14.18
CA SER A 97 28.78 -46.15 15.33
C SER A 97 27.77 -47.31 15.31
N LEU A 98 26.48 -47.00 15.09
CA LEU A 98 25.44 -48.02 14.96
C LEU A 98 25.70 -48.91 13.73
N GLY A 99 26.06 -48.33 12.59
CA GLY A 99 26.42 -49.10 11.39
C GLY A 99 27.65 -49.99 11.57
N ALA A 100 28.62 -49.59 12.40
CA ALA A 100 29.75 -50.45 12.78
C ALA A 100 29.30 -51.59 13.71
N ARG A 101 28.42 -51.32 14.68
CA ARG A 101 27.87 -52.36 15.56
C ARG A 101 27.02 -53.39 14.83
N VAL A 102 26.23 -52.95 13.84
CA VAL A 102 25.47 -53.86 12.97
C VAL A 102 26.43 -54.78 12.20
N ARG A 103 27.45 -54.23 11.53
CA ARG A 103 28.47 -55.03 10.83
C ARG A 103 29.21 -56.00 11.75
N GLU A 104 29.56 -55.56 12.95
CA GLU A 104 30.18 -56.43 13.96
C GLU A 104 29.27 -57.61 14.33
N LEU A 105 27.98 -57.35 14.59
CA LEU A 105 27.01 -58.39 14.90
C LEU A 105 26.77 -59.34 13.72
N GLU A 106 26.72 -58.84 12.49
CA GLU A 106 26.65 -59.68 11.27
C GLU A 106 27.87 -60.60 11.16
N THR A 107 29.06 -60.07 11.45
CA THR A 107 30.30 -60.85 11.43
C THR A 107 30.32 -61.92 12.52
N GLN A 108 29.84 -61.60 13.73
CA GLN A 108 29.68 -62.55 14.82
C GLN A 108 28.68 -63.66 14.46
N LEU A 109 27.57 -63.32 13.80
CA LEU A 109 26.60 -64.30 13.32
C LEU A 109 27.22 -65.23 12.27
N ALA A 110 27.94 -64.70 11.29
CA ALA A 110 28.64 -65.52 10.28
C ALA A 110 29.68 -66.46 10.91
N ASN A 111 30.46 -65.97 11.87
CA ASN A 111 31.46 -66.77 12.58
C ASN A 111 30.82 -67.88 13.42
N SER A 112 29.71 -67.60 14.10
CA SER A 112 28.98 -68.63 14.86
C SER A 112 28.37 -69.69 13.93
N LEU A 113 27.82 -69.30 12.79
CA LEU A 113 27.29 -70.22 11.78
C LEU A 113 28.38 -71.17 11.25
N THR A 114 29.52 -70.63 10.81
CA THR A 114 30.66 -71.44 10.32
C THR A 114 31.23 -72.37 11.40
N SER A 115 31.26 -71.93 12.67
CA SER A 115 31.69 -72.77 13.79
C SER A 115 30.71 -73.94 14.04
N THR A 116 29.40 -73.70 13.95
CA THR A 116 28.40 -74.78 14.04
C THR A 116 28.50 -75.77 12.87
N GLU A 117 28.72 -75.30 11.64
CA GLU A 117 28.93 -76.16 10.47
C GLU A 117 30.18 -77.04 10.62
N GLN A 118 31.30 -76.47 11.10
CA GLN A 118 32.52 -77.25 11.38
C GLN A 118 32.32 -78.30 12.49
N GLN A 119 31.55 -77.97 13.53
CA GLN A 119 31.26 -78.90 14.61
C GLN A 119 30.35 -80.05 14.15
N GLN A 120 29.46 -79.78 13.19
CA GLN A 120 28.60 -80.78 12.56
C GLN A 120 29.38 -81.67 11.57
N GLN A 121 30.36 -81.13 10.85
CA GLN A 121 31.27 -81.90 9.98
C GLN A 121 32.27 -82.76 10.78
N ARG A 122 32.71 -82.31 11.95
CA ARG A 122 33.58 -83.12 12.84
C ARG A 122 32.84 -84.29 13.50
N ALA A 123 31.51 -84.24 13.59
CA ALA A 123 30.69 -85.35 14.05
C ALA A 123 30.45 -86.45 12.98
N THR A 124 30.89 -86.25 11.73
CA THR A 124 30.70 -87.20 10.62
C THR A 124 31.90 -88.09 10.29
N GLU A 125 33.02 -88.00 11.02
CA GLU A 125 34.29 -88.71 10.69
C GLU A 125 34.76 -89.79 11.71
N SER A 126 33.87 -90.46 12.45
CA SER A 126 34.23 -91.74 13.11
C SER A 126 33.28 -92.89 12.72
N PRO A 127 33.79 -94.12 12.51
CA PRO A 127 32.99 -95.20 11.92
C PRO A 127 32.09 -95.87 12.95
N THR A 128 30.86 -96.13 12.50
CA THR A 128 29.79 -97.00 13.02
C THR A 128 30.22 -98.09 14.01
N GLU A 129 29.58 -98.14 15.19
CA GLU A 129 28.93 -99.35 15.70
C GLU A 129 27.93 -99.09 16.86
N LYS A 130 26.65 -99.37 16.55
CA LYS A 130 25.57 -99.97 17.35
C LYS A 130 25.11 -99.38 18.71
N ALA A 131 23.81 -99.06 18.67
CA ALA A 131 22.72 -99.58 19.50
C ALA A 131 22.31 -98.85 20.80
N GLN A 132 20.99 -98.66 20.87
CA GLN A 132 20.15 -98.72 22.08
C GLN A 132 20.32 -97.58 23.11
N ASN A 133 19.37 -96.65 23.13
CA ASN A 133 18.22 -96.76 24.04
C ASN A 133 17.32 -95.53 23.94
N ALA A 134 16.04 -95.81 23.70
CA ALA A 134 14.96 -94.90 24.01
C ALA A 134 14.76 -94.89 25.53
N ALA A 135 14.81 -93.71 26.15
CA ALA A 135 14.11 -93.42 27.40
C ALA A 135 14.00 -91.90 27.61
N LEU A 136 12.83 -91.39 27.25
CA LEU A 136 12.00 -90.52 28.09
C LEU A 136 12.65 -89.33 28.81
N CYS A 137 12.24 -88.13 28.38
CA CYS A 137 11.71 -87.18 29.35
C CYS A 137 10.41 -86.57 28.79
N ALA A 138 9.29 -87.22 29.15
CA ALA A 138 7.94 -86.83 28.82
C ALA A 138 7.42 -85.67 29.71
N ASN A 139 8.25 -84.68 30.01
CA ASN A 139 7.90 -83.55 30.89
C ASN A 139 8.03 -82.16 30.26
N CYS A 140 8.25 -82.04 28.94
CA CYS A 140 8.27 -80.74 28.27
C CYS A 140 6.95 -80.39 27.55
N ALA A 141 5.90 -81.21 27.72
CA ALA A 141 4.57 -80.91 27.21
C ALA A 141 3.70 -80.31 28.33
N LYS A 142 3.58 -78.96 28.30
CA LYS A 142 2.68 -78.07 29.06
C LYS A 142 3.28 -77.41 30.31
N ALA A 143 3.83 -76.22 30.08
CA ALA A 143 3.60 -75.06 30.95
C ALA A 143 3.85 -73.76 30.15
N VAL A 144 2.77 -72.96 29.98
CA VAL A 144 2.75 -71.48 29.93
C VAL A 144 3.39 -70.83 28.69
N GLU A 145 2.61 -70.49 27.66
CA GLU A 145 1.93 -69.18 27.48
C GLU A 145 2.88 -67.99 27.31
N GLY A 146 2.78 -67.33 26.14
CA GLY A 146 2.97 -65.88 25.99
C GLY A 146 4.18 -65.41 25.19
N GLY A 147 3.93 -64.83 24.00
CA GLY A 147 4.82 -63.79 23.46
C GLY A 147 5.17 -63.88 21.97
N GLN A 148 4.16 -63.75 21.10
CA GLN A 148 4.16 -62.96 19.86
C GLN A 148 5.40 -62.95 18.93
N PHE A 149 5.27 -63.69 17.83
CA PHE A 149 5.76 -63.28 16.50
C PHE A 149 4.59 -62.66 15.73
N LYS A 150 4.83 -61.58 14.98
CA LYS A 150 4.40 -61.48 13.57
C LYS A 150 4.99 -60.25 12.87
N ASP A 151 5.78 -60.56 11.86
CA ASP A 151 6.19 -59.71 10.77
C ASP A 151 5.02 -59.24 9.89
N ALA A 152 5.27 -58.08 9.29
CA ALA A 152 5.00 -57.64 7.91
C ALA A 152 3.83 -58.24 7.11
N GLY A 153 3.07 -57.36 6.48
CA GLY A 153 2.21 -57.73 5.35
C GLY A 153 1.37 -56.59 4.79
N THR A 154 1.98 -55.76 3.95
CA THR A 154 1.35 -54.92 2.92
C THR A 154 0.22 -55.66 2.19
N ILE A 155 -0.91 -54.99 1.91
CA ILE A 155 -1.53 -54.82 0.58
C ILE A 155 -2.98 -54.34 0.72
N THR A 156 -3.29 -53.38 -0.13
CA THR A 156 -4.49 -52.58 -0.30
C THR A 156 -5.67 -53.33 -0.94
N ARG A 157 -6.88 -52.83 -0.62
CA ARG A 157 -8.04 -52.57 -1.52
C ARG A 157 -9.28 -53.48 -1.43
N GLU A 158 -10.35 -52.84 -0.94
CA GLU A 158 -11.79 -52.88 -1.27
C GLU A 158 -12.50 -54.23 -1.56
N ILE A 159 -13.58 -54.52 -0.81
CA ILE A 159 -14.99 -54.48 -1.25
C ILE A 159 -15.92 -54.98 -0.11
N GLN A 160 -16.78 -54.05 0.34
CA GLN A 160 -18.19 -54.11 0.81
C GLN A 160 -18.80 -55.30 1.60
N SER A 161 -19.65 -54.87 2.55
CA SER A 161 -20.91 -55.50 3.04
C SER A 161 -20.74 -56.58 4.13
N SER A 162 -21.44 -56.64 5.27
CA SER A 162 -22.58 -55.91 5.85
C SER A 162 -22.60 -56.12 7.38
N SER A 163 -23.18 -55.17 8.11
CA SER A 163 -23.34 -55.11 9.58
C SER A 163 -24.15 -56.27 10.21
N PRO A 164 -24.15 -56.39 11.56
CA PRO A 164 -25.14 -55.66 12.38
C PRO A 164 -24.49 -54.97 13.60
N ARG A 165 -24.55 -53.63 13.70
CA ARG A 165 -25.48 -52.85 14.56
C ARG A 165 -25.63 -53.41 15.98
N LEU A 166 -24.96 -52.80 16.95
CA LEU A 166 -25.53 -52.26 18.21
C LEU A 166 -24.48 -51.42 18.96
N GLN A 167 -24.93 -50.25 19.43
CA GLN A 167 -24.31 -49.34 20.41
C GLN A 167 -23.00 -48.62 20.04
N GLU A 168 -23.24 -47.50 19.35
CA GLU A 168 -22.48 -46.26 19.31
C GLU A 168 -21.86 -45.88 20.67
N MET A 169 -20.58 -46.19 20.86
CA MET A 169 -19.70 -45.48 21.79
C MET A 169 -18.74 -44.65 20.96
N ARG A 170 -19.02 -43.34 20.92
CA ARG A 170 -18.25 -42.28 20.26
C ARG A 170 -16.76 -42.37 20.67
N PRO A 171 -15.79 -42.33 19.73
CA PRO A 171 -14.38 -42.17 20.10
C PRO A 171 -14.19 -40.80 20.75
N LEU A 172 -13.80 -40.75 22.02
CA LEU A 172 -13.30 -39.52 22.66
C LEU A 172 -11.89 -39.24 22.09
N THR A 173 -11.84 -38.66 20.90
CA THR A 173 -10.67 -37.88 20.50
C THR A 173 -11.13 -36.44 20.46
N ILE A 174 -11.02 -35.79 21.61
CA ILE A 174 -11.16 -34.34 21.74
C ILE A 174 -9.92 -33.75 21.06
N PRO A 175 -10.05 -32.98 19.96
CA PRO A 175 -8.92 -32.33 19.34
C PRO A 175 -8.32 -31.31 20.33
N LEU A 176 -7.00 -31.15 20.26
CA LEU A 176 -6.20 -30.40 21.23
C LEU A 176 -6.69 -28.95 21.44
N GLU A 177 -7.42 -28.40 20.47
CA GLU A 177 -8.03 -27.07 20.54
C GLU A 177 -9.14 -26.95 21.61
N GLU A 178 -9.87 -28.02 21.92
CA GLU A 178 -11.01 -28.00 22.85
C GLU A 178 -10.57 -28.12 24.33
N VAL A 179 -9.37 -28.67 24.60
CA VAL A 179 -8.76 -28.72 25.94
C VAL A 179 -8.17 -27.36 26.34
N LEU A 180 -7.73 -26.56 25.37
CA LEU A 180 -7.06 -25.28 25.59
C LEU A 180 -8.00 -24.08 25.76
N LEU A 181 -9.27 -24.20 25.34
CA LEU A 181 -10.25 -23.10 25.37
C LEU A 181 -11.50 -23.40 26.23
N GLY A 182 -11.57 -24.53 26.91
CA GLY A 182 -12.72 -24.93 27.74
C GLY A 182 -12.73 -24.33 29.15
N GLU A 183 -13.72 -23.48 29.42
CA GLU A 183 -14.07 -22.99 30.76
C GLU A 183 -14.48 -24.14 31.71
N SER A 184 -13.83 -24.18 32.88
CA SER A 184 -14.22 -24.75 34.19
C SER A 184 -15.36 -25.79 34.28
N SER A 185 -15.04 -27.03 34.75
CA SER A 185 -15.87 -27.77 35.74
C SER A 185 -15.11 -28.98 36.34
N PRO A 186 -15.24 -29.31 37.66
CA PRO A 186 -14.44 -30.32 38.33
C PRO A 186 -15.17 -31.67 38.47
N GLN A 187 -14.58 -32.76 37.96
CA GLN A 187 -14.86 -34.10 38.48
C GLN A 187 -13.67 -35.05 38.29
N SER A 188 -13.15 -35.53 39.42
CA SER A 188 -11.95 -36.37 39.56
C SER A 188 -12.14 -37.78 38.97
N PRO A 189 -11.03 -38.51 38.78
CA PRO A 189 -10.90 -39.74 39.57
C PRO A 189 -9.57 -39.82 40.31
N SER A 190 -9.67 -40.26 41.56
CA SER A 190 -8.57 -40.58 42.47
C SER A 190 -7.80 -41.80 41.96
N PHE A 191 -6.49 -41.64 41.79
CA PHE A 191 -5.55 -42.76 41.69
C PHE A 191 -4.46 -42.55 42.74
N SER A 192 -4.57 -43.26 43.85
CA SER A 192 -3.55 -43.30 44.89
C SER A 192 -2.44 -44.26 44.47
N SER A 193 -1.25 -43.73 44.21
CA SER A 193 0.00 -44.47 44.30
C SER A 193 0.99 -43.66 45.12
N SER A 194 1.30 -44.19 46.29
CA SER A 194 2.25 -43.65 47.24
C SER A 194 3.66 -43.68 46.68
N GLY A 195 4.15 -42.51 46.29
CA GLY A 195 5.57 -42.17 46.30
C GLY A 195 5.72 -40.93 47.16
N LEU A 196 6.51 -41.02 48.22
CA LEU A 196 7.01 -39.88 49.00
C LEU A 196 7.87 -38.98 48.09
N TRP A 197 7.23 -38.11 47.34
CA TRP A 197 7.84 -36.90 46.77
C TRP A 197 7.07 -35.74 47.36
N ASN A 198 7.78 -34.68 47.77
CA ASN A 198 7.22 -33.52 48.47
C ASN A 198 5.98 -32.94 47.75
N THR A 199 4.78 -33.39 48.12
CA THR A 199 3.52 -32.96 47.50
C THR A 199 3.29 -31.47 47.69
N LYS A 200 3.68 -30.93 48.85
CA LYS A 200 3.62 -29.49 49.15
C LYS A 200 4.53 -28.66 48.25
N GLN A 201 5.73 -29.17 47.94
CA GLN A 201 6.69 -28.48 47.06
C GLN A 201 6.21 -28.52 45.61
N SER A 202 5.65 -29.64 45.15
CA SER A 202 5.10 -29.77 43.79
C SER A 202 3.86 -28.91 43.55
N GLU A 203 3.03 -28.69 44.57
CA GLU A 203 1.80 -27.89 44.47
C GLU A 203 2.12 -26.39 44.42
N GLU A 204 3.14 -25.95 45.16
CA GLU A 204 3.68 -24.58 45.13
C GLU A 204 4.40 -24.29 43.80
N GLU A 205 5.19 -25.24 43.28
CA GLU A 205 5.80 -25.16 41.95
C GLU A 205 4.73 -25.09 40.85
N MET A 206 3.70 -25.93 40.91
CA MET A 206 2.56 -25.90 39.97
C MET A 206 1.78 -24.57 40.04
N ALA A 207 1.59 -24.00 41.24
CA ALA A 207 0.96 -22.69 41.40
C ALA A 207 1.81 -21.57 40.79
N ASN A 208 3.14 -21.65 40.94
CA ASN A 208 4.07 -20.69 40.35
C ASN A 208 4.18 -20.84 38.81
N LEU A 209 4.14 -22.07 38.29
CA LEU A 209 4.03 -22.29 36.85
C LEU A 209 2.70 -21.76 36.29
N ARG A 210 1.58 -21.96 37.00
CA ARG A 210 0.29 -21.40 36.57
C ARG A 210 0.27 -19.87 36.59
N SER A 211 0.87 -19.24 37.60
CA SER A 211 0.96 -17.77 37.66
C SER A 211 1.82 -17.21 36.52
N THR A 212 2.93 -17.87 36.19
CA THR A 212 3.80 -17.47 35.07
C THR A 212 3.13 -17.69 33.72
N VAL A 213 2.41 -18.81 33.52
CA VAL A 213 1.60 -19.03 32.30
C VAL A 213 0.52 -17.97 32.15
N ASN A 214 -0.20 -17.66 33.22
CA ASN A 214 -1.23 -16.61 33.20
C ASN A 214 -0.62 -15.22 32.90
N ARG A 215 0.56 -14.93 33.45
CA ARG A 215 1.30 -13.69 33.18
C ARG A 215 1.72 -13.62 31.71
N LEU A 216 2.29 -14.69 31.16
CA LEU A 216 2.68 -14.76 29.75
C LEU A 216 1.47 -14.67 28.82
N ALA A 217 0.34 -15.28 29.18
CA ALA A 217 -0.91 -15.17 28.43
C ALA A 217 -1.45 -13.73 28.43
N ALA A 218 -1.36 -13.02 29.57
CA ALA A 218 -1.72 -11.61 29.66
C ALA A 218 -0.76 -10.72 28.85
N GLU A 219 0.54 -10.99 28.88
CA GLU A 219 1.55 -10.31 28.06
C GLU A 219 1.30 -10.54 26.57
N LEU A 220 1.03 -11.78 26.15
CA LEU A 220 0.68 -12.13 24.77
C LEU A 220 -0.58 -11.42 24.28
N SER A 221 -1.62 -11.37 25.13
CA SER A 221 -2.88 -10.66 24.84
C SER A 221 -2.64 -9.15 24.68
N ASN A 222 -1.81 -8.57 25.54
CA ASN A 222 -1.42 -7.15 25.44
C ASN A 222 -0.61 -6.86 24.19
N SER A 223 0.38 -7.70 23.85
CA SER A 223 1.15 -7.56 22.61
C SER A 223 0.27 -7.70 21.38
N ARG A 224 -0.70 -8.64 21.38
CA ARG A 224 -1.67 -8.79 20.28
C ARG A 224 -2.54 -7.54 20.13
N ARG A 225 -2.98 -6.92 21.23
CA ARG A 225 -3.75 -5.67 21.20
C ARG A 225 -2.90 -4.51 20.70
N GLN A 226 -1.64 -4.40 21.11
CA GLN A 226 -0.69 -3.39 20.59
C GLN A 226 -0.43 -3.57 19.09
N LEU A 227 -0.28 -4.81 18.61
CA LEU A 227 -0.15 -5.11 17.19
C LEU A 227 -1.40 -4.71 16.41
N SER A 228 -2.60 -4.93 16.96
CA SER A 228 -3.84 -4.46 16.33
C SER A 228 -3.85 -2.95 16.19
N ILE A 229 -3.53 -2.21 17.26
CA ILE A 229 -3.54 -0.74 17.26
C ILE A 229 -2.51 -0.18 16.27
N THR A 230 -1.30 -0.74 16.23
CA THR A 230 -0.26 -0.30 15.30
C THR A 230 -0.61 -0.62 13.85
N ASN A 231 -1.28 -1.74 13.60
CA ASN A 231 -1.78 -2.09 12.27
C ASN A 231 -2.89 -1.13 11.82
N ASP A 232 -3.84 -0.80 12.69
CA ASP A 232 -4.89 0.18 12.40
C ASP A 232 -4.29 1.56 12.09
N LEU A 233 -3.31 2.01 12.90
CA LEU A 233 -2.59 3.26 12.65
C LEU A 233 -1.82 3.24 11.32
N LEU A 234 -1.20 2.11 10.98
CA LEU A 234 -0.48 1.94 9.72
C LEU A 234 -1.45 2.04 8.54
N ARG A 235 -2.60 1.38 8.62
CA ARG A 235 -3.65 1.45 7.61
C ARG A 235 -4.19 2.88 7.43
N ASP A 236 -4.39 3.62 8.53
CA ASP A 236 -4.78 5.02 8.47
C ASP A 236 -3.69 5.90 7.84
N SER A 237 -2.41 5.62 8.13
CA SER A 237 -1.28 6.32 7.53
C SER A 237 -1.14 6.03 6.03
N GLU A 238 -1.37 4.79 5.61
CA GLU A 238 -1.39 4.38 4.21
C GLU A 238 -2.50 5.11 3.45
N ALA A 239 -3.72 5.14 4.02
CA ALA A 239 -4.85 5.87 3.45
C ALA A 239 -4.60 7.38 3.39
N ALA A 240 -3.90 7.96 4.36
CA ALA A 240 -3.52 9.38 4.32
C ALA A 240 -2.50 9.66 3.20
N VAL A 241 -1.50 8.78 3.04
CA VAL A 241 -0.50 8.88 1.96
C VAL A 241 -1.16 8.78 0.59
N GLU A 242 -2.11 7.87 0.41
CA GLU A 242 -2.85 7.73 -0.85
C GLU A 242 -3.60 9.04 -1.21
N ARG A 243 -4.31 9.63 -0.24
CA ARG A 243 -5.01 10.92 -0.45
C ARG A 243 -4.04 12.05 -0.80
N LEU A 244 -2.91 12.15 -0.10
CA LEU A 244 -1.90 13.17 -0.38
C LEU A 244 -1.28 12.98 -1.77
N ASN A 245 -1.08 11.73 -2.20
CA ASN A 245 -0.57 11.43 -3.54
C ASN A 245 -1.57 11.84 -4.63
N GLU A 246 -2.87 11.60 -4.42
CA GLU A 246 -3.91 12.08 -5.34
C GLU A 246 -3.96 13.62 -5.39
N GLN A 247 -3.89 14.29 -4.23
CA GLN A 247 -3.78 15.76 -4.19
C GLN A 247 -2.54 16.26 -4.94
N ALA A 248 -1.39 15.58 -4.79
CA ALA A 248 -0.17 15.93 -5.50
C ALA A 248 -0.31 15.75 -7.02
N LYS A 249 -1.03 14.72 -7.48
CA LYS A 249 -1.36 14.54 -8.90
C LYS A 249 -2.24 15.67 -9.42
N VAL A 250 -3.30 16.01 -8.69
CA VAL A 250 -4.21 17.12 -9.06
C VAL A 250 -3.45 18.44 -9.12
N LEU A 251 -2.61 18.74 -8.12
CA LEU A 251 -1.80 19.95 -8.10
C LEU A 251 -0.79 20.00 -9.25
N LYS A 252 -0.15 18.87 -9.58
CA LYS A 252 0.74 18.80 -10.75
C LYS A 252 -0.01 19.08 -12.04
N GLU A 253 -1.20 18.50 -12.23
CA GLU A 253 -2.03 18.77 -13.40
C GLU A 253 -2.48 20.23 -13.45
N GLU A 254 -2.84 20.82 -12.31
CA GLU A 254 -3.22 22.23 -12.22
C GLU A 254 -2.04 23.15 -12.56
N ILE A 255 -0.82 22.83 -12.09
CA ILE A 255 0.41 23.54 -12.50
C ILE A 255 0.61 23.42 -14.01
N ARG A 256 0.52 22.23 -14.61
CA ARG A 256 0.64 22.07 -16.07
C ARG A 256 -0.43 22.86 -16.82
N ARG A 257 -1.65 22.91 -16.30
CA ARG A 257 -2.75 23.70 -16.87
C ARG A 257 -2.44 25.18 -16.81
N HIS A 258 -1.95 25.67 -15.67
CA HIS A 258 -1.54 27.05 -15.49
C HIS A 258 -0.34 27.43 -16.38
N GLU A 259 0.66 26.56 -16.51
CA GLU A 259 1.80 26.76 -17.42
C GLU A 259 1.33 26.88 -18.86
N ARG A 260 0.47 25.97 -19.34
CA ARG A 260 -0.14 26.07 -20.67
C ARG A 260 -0.99 27.34 -20.84
N ASN A 261 -1.68 27.79 -19.79
CA ASN A 261 -2.44 29.05 -19.85
C ASN A 261 -1.51 30.27 -19.87
N SER A 262 -0.43 30.26 -19.10
CA SER A 262 0.58 31.31 -19.06
C SER A 262 1.37 31.40 -20.38
N GLU A 263 1.67 30.26 -21.00
CA GLU A 263 2.29 30.22 -22.32
C GLU A 263 1.35 30.79 -23.39
N ARG A 264 0.04 30.47 -23.33
CA ARG A 264 -0.98 31.10 -24.18
C ARG A 264 -1.05 32.61 -23.98
N ASP A 265 -1.01 33.08 -22.73
CA ASP A 265 -1.04 34.51 -22.40
C ASP A 265 0.23 35.22 -22.88
N SER A 266 1.38 34.53 -22.81
CA SER A 266 2.67 35.04 -23.30
C SER A 266 2.71 35.12 -24.83
N GLN A 267 2.16 34.12 -25.53
CA GLN A 267 2.06 34.11 -26.99
C GLN A 267 1.06 35.16 -27.51
N LEU A 268 -0.05 35.39 -26.81
CA LEU A 268 -1.00 36.46 -27.13
C LEU A 268 -0.46 37.85 -26.77
N GLY A 269 0.30 37.96 -25.68
CA GLY A 269 0.96 39.21 -25.25
C GLY A 269 2.13 39.63 -26.15
N SER A 270 2.76 38.69 -26.87
CA SER A 270 3.87 38.97 -27.79
C SER A 270 3.44 39.29 -29.23
N GLY A 271 2.16 39.09 -29.60
CA GLY A 271 1.78 38.97 -31.00
C GLY A 271 0.79 39.99 -31.56
N PHE A 272 -0.19 40.51 -30.79
CA PHE A 272 -1.35 41.09 -31.48
C PHE A 272 -2.22 42.08 -30.69
N LEU A 273 -1.65 43.06 -29.98
CA LEU A 273 -2.43 44.25 -29.56
C LEU A 273 -1.58 45.53 -29.58
N SER A 274 -1.25 46.01 -30.78
CA SER A 274 -1.18 47.46 -30.98
C SER A 274 -2.61 47.96 -31.16
N PRO A 275 -3.10 48.94 -30.37
CA PRO A 275 -4.47 49.43 -30.55
C PRO A 275 -4.56 50.17 -31.89
N ILE A 276 -5.24 49.56 -32.86
CA ILE A 276 -5.74 50.31 -34.02
C ILE A 276 -6.74 51.33 -33.48
N SER A 277 -6.33 52.59 -33.52
CA SER A 277 -7.21 53.73 -33.36
C SER A 277 -8.34 53.62 -34.38
N SER A 278 -9.58 53.53 -33.91
CA SER A 278 -10.76 53.70 -34.74
C SER A 278 -11.51 54.98 -34.33
N PRO A 279 -12.18 55.63 -35.29
CA PRO A 279 -12.34 57.08 -35.30
C PRO A 279 -13.56 57.56 -34.52
N GLN A 280 -13.45 58.81 -34.06
CA GLN A 280 -14.51 59.58 -33.42
C GLN A 280 -15.82 59.51 -34.22
N SER A 281 -16.91 59.18 -33.54
CA SER A 281 -18.26 59.52 -33.98
C SER A 281 -18.97 60.29 -32.88
N SER A 282 -19.12 61.58 -33.14
CA SER A 282 -19.84 62.57 -32.37
C SER A 282 -21.30 62.17 -32.21
N ARG A 283 -21.83 62.22 -30.97
CA ARG A 283 -23.23 62.59 -30.75
C ARG A 283 -23.45 63.17 -29.36
N SER A 284 -24.30 64.20 -29.37
CA SER A 284 -24.47 65.27 -28.41
C SER A 284 -25.70 65.08 -27.53
N GLY A 285 -25.64 65.62 -26.30
CA GLY A 285 -26.79 66.00 -25.45
C GLY A 285 -27.34 64.87 -24.56
N THR A 286 -27.76 65.06 -23.31
CA THR A 286 -28.00 66.24 -22.46
C THR A 286 -28.11 65.81 -20.99
N ASN A 287 -27.66 66.68 -20.08
CA ASN A 287 -27.86 66.80 -18.62
C ASN A 287 -28.83 65.86 -17.88
N GLU A 288 -28.39 65.33 -16.73
CA GLU A 288 -29.11 65.50 -15.45
C GLU A 288 -28.22 65.21 -14.21
N SER A 289 -28.52 65.90 -13.11
CA SER A 289 -27.68 66.09 -11.90
C SER A 289 -28.05 65.12 -10.76
N ARG A 290 -27.02 64.44 -10.19
CA ARG A 290 -26.62 64.16 -8.76
C ARG A 290 -27.68 64.27 -7.60
N PRO A 291 -27.56 63.63 -6.38
CA PRO A 291 -26.55 62.75 -5.73
C PRO A 291 -27.05 61.48 -4.94
N ASP A 292 -26.06 60.76 -4.34
CA ASP A 292 -26.06 59.94 -3.10
C ASP A 292 -26.36 58.42 -3.17
N GLN A 293 -25.31 57.58 -3.02
CA GLN A 293 -25.09 56.74 -1.82
C GLN A 293 -23.83 55.84 -1.89
N SER A 294 -23.07 55.87 -0.79
CA SER A 294 -22.18 54.85 -0.22
C SER A 294 -21.09 54.16 -1.07
N THR A 295 -19.86 54.62 -0.87
CA THR A 295 -18.60 53.93 -1.17
C THR A 295 -18.40 52.70 -0.27
N ILE A 296 -18.29 51.52 -0.88
CA ILE A 296 -17.59 50.36 -0.32
C ILE A 296 -16.30 50.21 -1.14
N PRO A 297 -15.10 50.14 -0.52
CA PRO A 297 -13.87 49.90 -1.27
C PRO A 297 -13.66 48.38 -1.41
N HIS A 298 -14.01 47.81 -2.56
CA HIS A 298 -13.64 46.44 -2.91
C HIS A 298 -12.41 46.42 -3.83
N SER A 299 -11.32 45.93 -3.24
CA SER A 299 -10.23 45.14 -3.82
C SER A 299 -10.03 45.23 -5.35
N SER A 300 -8.89 45.79 -5.70
CA SER A 300 -8.18 45.61 -6.95
C SER A 300 -7.76 44.14 -7.18
N ASP A 301 -8.71 43.27 -7.51
CA ASP A 301 -8.48 41.86 -7.91
C ASP A 301 -9.31 41.41 -9.13
N PHE A 302 -10.01 42.33 -9.81
CA PHE A 302 -10.90 41.99 -10.94
C PHE A 302 -10.22 41.90 -12.32
N GLY A 303 -8.90 42.12 -12.42
CA GLY A 303 -8.19 42.10 -13.70
C GLY A 303 -8.12 40.74 -14.39
N ASN A 304 -8.24 39.64 -13.64
CA ASN A 304 -8.00 38.29 -14.16
C ASN A 304 -9.28 37.47 -14.45
N PHE A 305 -10.41 37.86 -13.87
CA PHE A 305 -11.71 37.26 -14.19
C PHE A 305 -12.27 37.79 -15.50
N SER A 306 -12.07 39.07 -15.82
CA SER A 306 -12.60 39.66 -17.05
C SER A 306 -11.93 39.09 -18.31
N SER A 307 -10.62 38.81 -18.29
CA SER A 307 -9.88 38.27 -19.45
C SER A 307 -10.26 36.81 -19.77
N SER A 308 -10.49 35.98 -18.75
CA SER A 308 -10.92 34.59 -18.94
C SER A 308 -12.39 34.50 -19.36
N VAL A 309 -13.26 35.36 -18.82
CA VAL A 309 -14.67 35.45 -19.24
C VAL A 309 -14.78 35.95 -20.68
N THR A 310 -14.04 37.00 -21.06
CA THR A 310 -14.01 37.53 -22.45
C THR A 310 -13.39 36.54 -23.44
N ARG A 311 -12.35 35.78 -23.03
CA ARG A 311 -11.78 34.69 -23.84
C ARG A 311 -12.79 33.57 -24.09
N ASN A 312 -13.53 33.17 -23.07
CA ASN A 312 -14.56 32.13 -23.21
C ASN A 312 -15.74 32.61 -24.06
N GLU A 313 -16.13 33.88 -23.94
CA GLU A 313 -17.16 34.48 -24.79
C GLU A 313 -16.72 34.57 -26.25
N TYR A 314 -15.47 34.98 -26.49
CA TYR A 314 -14.87 34.99 -27.83
C TYR A 314 -14.81 33.58 -28.43
N LEU A 315 -14.30 32.61 -27.67
CA LEU A 315 -14.25 31.20 -28.09
C LEU A 315 -15.64 30.66 -28.43
N LYS A 316 -16.64 30.95 -27.59
CA LYS A 316 -18.03 30.60 -27.85
C LYS A 316 -18.53 31.21 -29.17
N ASN A 317 -18.28 32.49 -29.42
CA ASN A 317 -18.70 33.16 -30.65
C ASN A 317 -18.02 32.57 -31.89
N ILE A 318 -16.74 32.22 -31.79
CA ILE A 318 -15.99 31.57 -32.88
C ILE A 318 -16.53 30.16 -33.16
N PHE A 319 -16.82 29.37 -32.12
CA PHE A 319 -17.45 28.06 -32.28
C PHE A 319 -18.81 28.19 -32.95
N VAL A 320 -19.69 29.02 -32.41
CA VAL A 320 -21.03 29.26 -32.98
C VAL A 320 -20.92 29.64 -34.45
N LYS A 321 -20.03 30.58 -34.80
CA LYS A 321 -19.78 30.95 -36.20
C LYS A 321 -19.27 29.77 -37.05
N PHE A 322 -18.34 28.96 -36.54
CA PHE A 322 -17.80 27.80 -37.27
C PHE A 322 -18.88 26.77 -37.64
N PHE A 323 -19.84 26.55 -36.74
CA PHE A 323 -20.93 25.59 -36.92
C PHE A 323 -22.14 26.16 -37.68
N GLU A 324 -22.43 27.45 -37.53
CA GLU A 324 -23.56 28.13 -38.19
C GLU A 324 -23.24 28.55 -39.63
N LEU A 325 -21.96 28.66 -40.00
CA LEU A 325 -21.57 28.92 -41.38
C LEU A 325 -22.15 27.84 -42.30
N PRO A 326 -22.85 28.21 -43.38
CA PRO A 326 -23.43 27.24 -44.31
C PRO A 326 -22.33 26.45 -45.04
N ASN A 327 -22.64 25.22 -45.47
CA ASN A 327 -21.65 24.27 -46.02
C ASN A 327 -20.94 24.73 -47.29
N ASN A 328 -21.40 25.81 -47.92
CA ASN A 328 -20.77 26.46 -49.07
C ASN A 328 -19.72 27.52 -48.69
N ALA A 329 -19.63 27.93 -47.42
CA ALA A 329 -18.68 28.92 -46.91
C ALA A 329 -17.37 28.26 -46.42
N THR A 330 -16.80 27.37 -47.23
CA THR A 330 -15.60 26.58 -46.86
C THR A 330 -14.38 27.48 -46.60
N ALA A 331 -14.18 28.54 -47.37
CA ALA A 331 -13.06 29.48 -47.19
C ALA A 331 -13.13 30.24 -45.86
N GLU A 332 -14.33 30.66 -45.42
CA GLU A 332 -14.50 31.32 -44.13
C GLU A 332 -14.33 30.34 -42.97
N ARG A 333 -14.80 29.09 -43.14
CA ARG A 333 -14.65 28.05 -42.14
C ARG A 333 -13.20 27.60 -41.99
N GLU A 334 -12.44 27.50 -43.08
CA GLU A 334 -11.00 27.25 -43.09
C GLU A 334 -10.21 28.38 -42.40
N ALA A 335 -10.61 29.64 -42.59
CA ALA A 335 -9.98 30.77 -41.91
C ALA A 335 -10.16 30.76 -40.38
N LEU A 336 -11.20 30.07 -39.88
CA LEU A 336 -11.44 29.89 -38.44
C LEU A 336 -10.65 28.71 -37.84
N VAL A 337 -10.13 27.78 -38.65
CA VAL A 337 -9.38 26.61 -38.17
C VAL A 337 -8.10 27.02 -37.40
N PRO A 338 -7.26 27.96 -37.89
CA PRO A 338 -6.11 28.44 -37.12
C PRO A 338 -6.50 29.13 -35.81
N VAL A 339 -7.62 29.84 -35.80
CA VAL A 339 -8.14 30.52 -34.60
C VAL A 339 -8.62 29.50 -33.56
N LEU A 340 -9.35 28.47 -33.95
CA LEU A 340 -9.77 27.39 -33.06
C LEU A 340 -8.57 26.56 -32.58
N ALA A 341 -7.63 26.27 -33.49
CA ALA A 341 -6.40 25.55 -33.14
C ALA A 341 -5.57 26.30 -32.09
N THR A 342 -5.47 27.62 -32.18
CA THR A 342 -4.73 28.44 -31.22
C THR A 342 -5.49 28.65 -29.90
N LEU A 343 -6.80 28.89 -29.95
CA LEU A 343 -7.60 29.09 -28.73
C LEU A 343 -7.75 27.82 -27.88
N LEU A 344 -7.85 26.66 -28.53
CA LEU A 344 -8.03 25.36 -27.87
C LEU A 344 -6.72 24.58 -27.67
N ALA A 345 -5.60 25.08 -28.21
CA ALA A 345 -4.32 24.39 -28.23
C ALA A 345 -4.43 22.97 -28.81
N LEU A 346 -5.06 22.86 -29.99
CA LEU A 346 -5.23 21.58 -30.68
C LEU A 346 -3.86 21.02 -31.10
N SER A 347 -3.67 19.72 -30.94
CA SER A 347 -2.53 19.01 -31.51
C SER A 347 -2.52 19.10 -33.04
N PRO A 348 -1.36 18.89 -33.71
CA PRO A 348 -1.28 18.92 -35.17
C PRO A 348 -2.28 17.96 -35.84
N HIS A 349 -2.52 16.79 -35.23
CA HIS A 349 -3.48 15.80 -35.71
C HIS A 349 -4.94 16.28 -35.56
N GLU A 350 -5.30 16.85 -34.40
CA GLU A 350 -6.66 17.40 -34.19
C GLU A 350 -6.95 18.59 -35.11
N ARG A 351 -5.91 19.38 -35.44
CA ARG A 351 -6.01 20.47 -36.41
C ARG A 351 -6.27 19.95 -37.82
N GLU A 352 -5.65 18.84 -38.23
CA GLU A 352 -5.92 18.19 -39.52
C GLU A 352 -7.36 17.66 -39.60
N VAL A 353 -7.87 17.07 -38.52
CA VAL A 353 -9.28 16.64 -38.41
C VAL A 353 -10.22 17.84 -38.56
N LEU A 354 -9.93 18.95 -37.88
CA LEU A 354 -10.74 20.17 -37.99
C LEU A 354 -10.69 20.79 -39.40
N HIS A 355 -9.55 20.69 -40.09
CA HIS A 355 -9.40 21.11 -41.49
C HIS A 355 -10.25 20.26 -42.44
N HIS A 356 -10.27 18.94 -42.22
CA HIS A 356 -11.12 18.02 -42.98
C HIS A 356 -12.62 18.31 -42.77
N VAL A 357 -13.02 18.62 -41.52
CA VAL A 357 -14.39 19.04 -41.18
C VAL A 357 -14.72 20.39 -41.80
N ALA A 358 -13.77 21.33 -41.83
CA ALA A 358 -13.97 22.64 -42.45
C ALA A 358 -14.27 22.53 -43.96
N GLN A 359 -13.60 21.61 -44.64
CA GLN A 359 -13.75 21.33 -46.07
C GLN A 359 -15.02 20.54 -46.41
N THR A 360 -15.36 19.55 -45.58
CA THR A 360 -16.45 18.61 -45.88
C THR A 360 -17.80 19.09 -45.32
N GLY A 361 -17.79 19.98 -44.32
CA GLY A 361 -18.99 20.47 -43.64
C GLY A 361 -19.81 19.41 -42.91
N SER A 362 -19.21 18.25 -42.67
CA SER A 362 -19.82 17.12 -41.97
C SER A 362 -18.81 16.54 -40.99
N PHE A 363 -19.26 16.28 -39.76
CA PHE A 363 -18.45 15.70 -38.68
C PHE A 363 -18.18 14.19 -38.87
N PHE A 364 -18.72 13.57 -39.92
CA PHE A 364 -18.60 12.12 -40.12
C PHE A 364 -18.38 11.79 -41.60
N SER A 365 -17.16 11.40 -41.94
CA SER A 365 -16.85 10.58 -43.11
C SER A 365 -15.87 9.51 -42.66
N GLY A 366 -16.41 8.51 -41.98
CA GLY A 366 -15.68 7.35 -41.48
C GLY A 366 -16.70 6.34 -40.96
N THR A 367 -16.71 5.17 -41.57
CA THR A 367 -17.64 4.07 -41.35
C THR A 367 -17.57 3.51 -39.93
N THR A 368 -18.27 4.11 -38.97
CA THR A 368 -18.71 3.49 -37.72
C THR A 368 -19.95 4.23 -37.23
N THR A 369 -20.90 3.48 -36.68
CA THR A 369 -22.21 3.91 -36.18
C THR A 369 -22.21 5.29 -35.50
N PRO A 370 -23.27 6.11 -35.66
CA PRO A 370 -23.33 7.49 -35.18
C PRO A 370 -23.18 7.52 -33.65
N GLN A 371 -21.98 7.82 -33.17
CA GLN A 371 -21.71 8.13 -31.78
C GLN A 371 -22.16 9.57 -31.55
N THR A 372 -23.46 9.73 -31.35
CA THR A 372 -24.07 10.95 -30.85
C THR A 372 -23.58 11.17 -29.42
N TRP A 373 -23.29 12.42 -29.04
CA TRP A 373 -22.79 12.85 -27.72
C TRP A 373 -23.55 12.27 -26.51
N SER A 374 -24.74 11.73 -26.71
CA SER A 374 -25.52 10.94 -25.75
C SER A 374 -24.84 9.66 -25.25
N SER A 375 -23.82 9.13 -25.93
CA SER A 375 -23.09 7.93 -25.46
C SER A 375 -22.05 8.23 -24.37
N TYR A 376 -21.59 9.48 -24.26
CA TYR A 376 -20.59 9.91 -23.27
C TYR A 376 -21.22 10.52 -22.01
N LEU A 377 -22.53 10.70 -21.99
CA LEU A 377 -23.29 11.09 -20.79
C LEU A 377 -24.11 9.88 -20.34
N PRO A 378 -23.71 9.16 -19.27
CA PRO A 378 -24.63 8.22 -18.63
C PRO A 378 -25.87 9.01 -18.22
N SER A 379 -27.04 8.51 -18.57
CA SER A 379 -28.33 9.15 -18.34
C SER A 379 -28.49 9.74 -16.93
N TRP A 380 -28.41 11.07 -16.80
CA TRP A 380 -29.03 11.81 -15.69
C TRP A 380 -30.53 12.03 -15.96
N ALA A 381 -31.20 10.96 -16.41
CA ALA A 381 -32.65 10.90 -16.57
C ALA A 381 -33.19 9.83 -15.62
N GLY A 382 -33.01 10.09 -14.33
CA GLY A 382 -33.56 9.34 -13.21
C GLY A 382 -34.22 10.29 -12.22
N LEU A 383 -34.99 11.26 -12.73
CA LEU A 383 -35.87 12.13 -11.97
C LEU A 383 -37.16 12.34 -12.79
N SER A 384 -38.03 11.34 -12.70
CA SER A 384 -39.49 11.49 -12.71
C SER A 384 -40.09 10.40 -11.85
#